data_AF-A0ABD1C088-F1
#
_entry.id   AF-A0ABD1C088-F1
#
_cell.length_a   1.000
_cell.length_b   1.000
_cell.length_c   1.000
_cell.angle_alpha   90.00
_cell.angle_beta   90.00
_cell.angle_gamma   90.00
#
_symmetry.space_group_name_H-M   'P 1'
#
loop_
_entity.id
_entity.type
_entity.pdbx_description
1 polymer ?
#
loop_
_entity_poly.entity_id
_entity_poly.type
_entity_poly.pdbx_seq_one_letter_code
_entity_poly.pdbx_strand_id
1 'polypeptide(L)'
;MYWLPSCIGTVLMAKSCKGLAEELVKCLSESTCVKGEKRSIRDCAGEKSPCIPSECVGLRETYFNCKRGQVDMRARIRGNKGY
;
A
#
# COMPACT_ATOMS: atom_id res chain seq x y z
N MET A 1 -5.40 -17.78 24.34
CA MET A 1 -4.52 -16.60 24.50
C MET A 1 -3.47 -16.66 23.40
N TYR A 2 -3.89 -16.43 22.16
CA TYR A 2 -3.08 -16.74 20.97
C TYR A 2 -2.26 -15.51 20.59
N TRP A 3 -1.06 -15.40 21.14
CA TRP A 3 -0.03 -14.58 20.52
C TRP A 3 0.53 -15.35 19.32
N LEU A 4 -0.12 -15.20 18.16
CA LEU A 4 0.63 -15.27 16.91
C LEU A 4 1.16 -13.87 16.63
N PRO A 5 2.46 -13.59 16.81
CA PRO A 5 3.08 -12.46 16.15
C PRO A 5 3.12 -12.82 14.67
N SER A 6 2.06 -12.42 13.96
CA SER A 6 1.97 -12.50 12.51
C SER A 6 3.29 -12.00 11.93
N CYS A 7 4.01 -12.90 11.26
CA CYS A 7 5.14 -12.59 10.40
C CYS A 7 4.65 -11.77 9.20
N ILE A 8 4.16 -10.56 9.43
CA ILE A 8 4.10 -9.53 8.41
C ILE A 8 5.52 -9.01 8.39
N GLY A 9 6.32 -9.57 7.49
CA GLY A 9 7.70 -9.16 7.26
C GLY A 9 7.80 -7.66 7.30
N THR A 10 8.79 -7.18 8.04
CA THR A 10 9.23 -5.79 8.08
C THR A 10 9.48 -5.32 6.66
N VAL A 11 8.45 -4.78 6.02
CA VAL A 11 8.64 -3.99 4.81
C VAL A 11 9.44 -2.78 5.28
N LEU A 12 10.73 -2.76 4.97
CA LEU A 12 11.61 -1.59 5.11
C LEU A 12 11.06 -0.48 4.21
N MET A 13 9.97 0.14 4.66
CA MET A 13 9.30 1.25 4.01
C MET A 13 9.94 2.52 4.54
N ALA A 14 10.41 3.38 3.65
CA ALA A 14 10.93 4.67 4.05
C ALA A 14 9.84 5.47 4.79
N LYS A 15 10.25 6.13 5.88
CA LYS A 15 9.37 6.71 6.91
C LYS A 15 8.26 7.60 6.35
N SER A 16 8.48 8.27 5.22
CA SER A 16 7.52 9.24 4.65
C SER A 16 6.26 8.61 4.06
N CYS A 17 6.28 7.34 3.63
CA CYS A 17 5.12 6.68 3.01
C CYS A 17 4.48 5.61 3.91
N LYS A 18 4.88 5.53 5.19
CA LYS A 18 4.43 4.47 6.11
C LYS A 18 2.92 4.52 6.36
N GLY A 19 2.35 5.71 6.59
CA GLY A 19 0.91 5.87 6.82
C GLY A 19 0.07 5.42 5.62
N LEU A 20 0.43 5.88 4.42
CA LEU A 20 -0.19 5.46 3.17
C LEU A 20 -0.07 3.94 2.94
N ALA A 21 1.06 3.34 3.29
CA ALA A 21 1.24 1.90 3.18
C ALA A 21 0.32 1.13 4.13
N GLU A 22 0.20 1.58 5.39
CA GLU A 22 -0.68 0.96 6.38
C GLU A 22 -2.15 1.06 5.98
N GLU A 23 -2.57 2.22 5.46
CA GLU A 23 -3.94 2.47 5.01
C GLU A 23 -4.28 1.64 3.76
N LEU A 24 -3.36 1.57 2.79
CA LEU A 24 -3.51 0.71 1.62
C LEU A 24 -3.58 -0.77 2.01
N VAL A 25 -2.75 -1.22 2.96
CA VAL A 25 -2.78 -2.60 3.46
C VAL A 25 -4.12 -2.90 4.13
N LYS A 26 -4.65 -2.00 4.96
CA LYS A 26 -5.98 -2.16 5.57
C LYS A 26 -7.06 -2.28 4.50
N CYS A 27 -7.06 -1.37 3.52
CA CYS A 27 -8.04 -1.37 2.42
C CYS A 27 -7.98 -2.67 1.60
N LEU A 28 -6.78 -3.12 1.23
CA LEU A 28 -6.59 -4.37 0.48
C LEU A 28 -6.95 -5.60 1.31
N SER A 29 -6.72 -5.58 2.63
CA SER A 29 -7.09 -6.69 3.52
C SER A 29 -8.59 -6.95 3.56
N GLU A 30 -9.41 -5.91 3.31
CA GLU A 30 -10.86 -6.02 3.25
C GLU A 30 -11.40 -6.34 1.86
N SER A 31 -10.60 -6.09 0.81
CA SER A 31 -10.96 -6.30 -0.59
C SER A 31 -11.14 -7.78 -0.96
N THR A 32 -11.89 -8.02 -2.05
CA THR A 32 -12.11 -9.37 -2.59
C THR A 32 -10.86 -9.98 -3.21
N CYS A 33 -9.85 -9.17 -3.58
CA CYS A 33 -8.57 -9.69 -4.07
C CYS A 33 -7.84 -10.54 -3.01
N VAL A 34 -7.84 -10.10 -1.75
CA VAL A 34 -7.17 -10.83 -0.65
C VAL A 34 -8.11 -11.86 -0.04
N LYS A 35 -9.37 -11.50 0.25
CA LYS A 35 -10.32 -12.41 0.91
C LYS A 35 -10.90 -13.48 -0.02
N GLY A 36 -11.17 -13.11 -1.28
CA GLY A 36 -11.79 -14.00 -2.27
C GLY A 36 -10.75 -14.86 -2.99
N GLU A 37 -9.78 -14.21 -3.65
CA GLU A 37 -8.78 -14.91 -4.47
C GLU A 37 -7.58 -15.45 -3.67
N LYS A 38 -7.48 -15.13 -2.36
CA LYS A 38 -6.37 -15.54 -1.48
C LYS A 38 -4.98 -15.18 -2.03
N ARG A 39 -4.88 -14.12 -2.84
CA ARG A 39 -3.60 -13.62 -3.35
C ARG A 39 -2.86 -12.81 -2.29
N SER A 40 -1.56 -12.63 -2.48
CA SER A 40 -0.78 -11.78 -1.59
C SER A 40 -1.17 -10.32 -1.77
N ILE A 41 -1.11 -9.54 -0.69
CA ILE A 41 -1.36 -8.09 -0.73
C ILE A 41 -0.46 -7.39 -1.76
N ARG A 42 0.76 -7.92 -1.96
CA ARG A 42 1.73 -7.39 -2.91
C ARG A 42 1.25 -7.56 -4.36
N ASP A 43 0.64 -8.69 -4.67
CA ASP A 43 0.08 -8.97 -6.00
C ASP A 43 -1.16 -8.09 -6.24
N CYS A 44 -2.03 -7.99 -5.22
CA CYS A 44 -3.21 -7.11 -5.27
C CYS A 44 -2.86 -5.63 -5.42
N ALA A 45 -1.76 -5.16 -4.82
CA ALA A 45 -1.33 -3.78 -4.98
C ALA A 45 -0.77 -3.49 -6.39
N GLY A 46 -0.21 -4.49 -7.08
CA GLY A 46 0.39 -4.37 -8.40
C GLY A 46 -0.63 -4.35 -9.54
N GLU A 47 -1.68 -5.16 -9.45
CA GLU A 47 -2.67 -5.30 -10.52
C GLU A 47 -3.78 -4.21 -10.46
N LYS A 48 -4.22 -3.73 -11.63
CA LYS A 48 -5.52 -3.04 -11.76
C LYS A 48 -6.61 -4.10 -11.92
N SER A 49 -6.82 -4.91 -10.89
CA SER A 49 -7.87 -5.93 -10.92
C SER A 49 -9.22 -5.29 -10.56
N PRO A 50 -10.33 -5.67 -11.23
CA PRO A 50 -11.67 -5.16 -10.92
C PRO A 50 -12.15 -5.54 -9.52
N CYS A 51 -11.43 -6.45 -8.85
CA CYS A 51 -11.65 -6.91 -7.48
C CYS A 51 -11.20 -5.90 -6.40
N ILE A 52 -10.70 -4.72 -6.79
CA ILE A 52 -10.26 -3.69 -5.85
C ILE A 52 -11.33 -2.58 -5.76
N PRO A 53 -11.80 -2.21 -4.56
CA PRO A 53 -12.71 -1.09 -4.37
C PRO A 53 -12.12 0.21 -4.93
N SER A 54 -12.96 1.09 -5.50
CA SER A 54 -12.53 2.39 -6.04
C SER A 54 -11.78 3.26 -5.03
N GLU A 55 -12.15 3.18 -3.74
CA GLU A 55 -11.46 3.86 -2.65
C GLU A 55 -10.01 3.38 -2.49
N CYS A 56 -9.77 2.07 -2.54
CA CYS A 56 -8.43 1.50 -2.47
C CYS A 56 -7.59 1.85 -3.71
N VAL A 57 -8.21 2.11 -4.87
CA VAL A 57 -7.50 2.57 -6.08
C VAL A 57 -6.89 3.94 -5.86
N GLY A 58 -7.58 4.85 -5.17
CA GLY A 58 -7.05 6.16 -4.80
C GLY A 58 -5.84 6.07 -3.87
N LEU A 59 -5.96 5.28 -2.79
CA LEU A 59 -4.86 5.01 -1.85
C LEU A 59 -3.65 4.35 -2.54
N ARG A 60 -3.92 3.48 -3.52
CA ARG A 60 -2.89 2.83 -4.31
C ARG A 60 -2.11 3.84 -5.15
N GLU A 61 -2.81 4.75 -5.85
CA GLU A 61 -2.16 5.80 -6.65
C GLU A 61 -1.34 6.77 -5.80
N THR A 62 -1.88 7.23 -4.66
CA THR A 62 -1.15 8.10 -3.74
C THR A 62 0.08 7.42 -3.16
N TYR A 63 -0.03 6.15 -2.75
CA TYR A 63 1.11 5.37 -2.29
C TYR A 63 2.18 5.17 -3.38
N PHE A 64 1.79 4.86 -4.62
CA PHE A 64 2.74 4.73 -5.72
C PHE A 64 3.43 6.06 -6.06
N ASN A 65 2.70 7.17 -6.03
CA ASN A 65 3.26 8.50 -6.20
C ASN A 65 4.23 8.83 -5.06
N CYS A 66 3.86 8.48 -3.82
CA CYS A 66 4.71 8.68 -2.66
C CYS A 66 6.03 7.90 -2.79
N LYS A 67 5.95 6.63 -3.18
CA LYS A 67 7.11 5.75 -3.39
C LYS A 67 8.00 6.24 -4.55
N ARG A 68 7.40 6.69 -5.66
CA ARG A 68 8.14 7.28 -6.79
C ARG A 68 8.86 8.56 -6.38
N GLY A 69 8.21 9.42 -5.60
CA GLY A 69 8.80 10.67 -5.11
C GLY A 69 9.98 10.49 -4.15
N GLN A 70 10.15 9.32 -3.53
CA GLN A 70 11.36 9.02 -2.75
C GLN A 70 12.60 8.80 -3.63
N VAL A 71 12.40 8.33 -4.87
CA VAL A 71 13.46 8.08 -5.86
C VAL A 71 13.72 9.32 -6.71
N ASP A 72 12.67 10.12 -6.97
CA ASP A 72 12.79 11.38 -7.70
C ASP A 72 13.38 12.50 -6.82
N MET A 73 14.61 12.93 -7.15
CA MET A 73 15.32 14.01 -6.46
C MET A 73 14.52 15.33 -6.44
N ARG A 74 13.69 15.59 -7.47
CA ARG A 74 12.85 16.80 -7.54
C ARG A 74 11.73 16.79 -6.52
N ALA A 75 11.14 15.62 -6.28
CA ALA A 75 10.08 15.42 -5.28
C ALA A 75 10.63 15.44 -3.85
N ARG A 76 11.89 15.03 -3.63
CA ARG A 76 12.55 15.13 -2.30
C ARG A 76 12.70 16.56 -1.80
N ILE A 77 12.96 17.52 -2.70
CA ILE A 77 13.09 18.95 -2.32
C ILE A 77 11.72 19.62 -2.16
N ARG A 78 10.76 19.27 -3.03
CA ARG A 78 9.44 19.91 -3.06
C ARG A 78 8.42 19.29 -2.08
N GLY A 79 8.72 18.12 -1.55
CA GLY A 79 7.76 17.28 -0.85
C GLY A 79 6.90 16.46 -1.82
N ASN A 80 6.42 15.32 -1.34
CA ASN A 80 5.44 14.54 -2.08
C ASN A 80 4.12 15.31 -2.15
N LYS A 81 3.46 15.27 -3.32
CA LYS A 81 2.10 15.77 -3.48
C LYS A 81 1.15 14.80 -2.77
N GLY A 82 0.80 15.13 -1.53
CA GLY A 82 -0.28 14.51 -0.76
C GLY A 82 0.12 13.26 0.04
N TYR A 83 0.13 13.42 1.37
CA TYR A 83 -0.94 12.89 2.21
C TYR A 83 -1.67 14.09 2.81
#